data_AF-A0A9N9PFL2-F1
#
_entry.id   AF-A0A9N9PFL2-F1
#
_cell.length_a   1.000
_cell.length_b   1.000
_cell.length_c   1.000
_cell.angle_alpha   90.00
_cell.angle_beta   90.00
_cell.angle_gamma   90.00
#
_symmetry.space_group_name_H-M   'P 1'
#
loop_
_entity.id
_entity.type
_entity.pdbx_description
1 polymer ?
#
loop_
_entity_poly.entity_id
_entity_poly.type
_entity_poly.pdbx_seq_one_letter_code
_entity_poly.pdbx_strand_id
1 'polypeptide(L)'
;SPYKGYWSSSCPNKKKGSGVGVLIAKNIHKYTGNIKKHNEYLLEFHIILKHSKLAVLIVYLPPNDEKQVKLIQQQIEEIYLNRAVNYE
;
A
#
# COMPACT_ATOMS: atom_id res chain seq x y z
N SER A 1 1.34 12.35 19.24
CA SER A 1 1.13 10.94 18.84
C SER A 1 2.46 10.21 18.68
N PRO A 2 2.61 8.97 19.20
CA PRO A 2 3.78 8.08 18.99
C PRO A 2 3.83 7.45 17.59
N TYR A 3 2.76 7.62 16.79
CA TYR A 3 2.65 7.09 15.44
C TYR A 3 2.54 8.21 14.39
N LYS A 4 2.99 7.91 13.17
CA LYS A 4 2.70 8.66 11.94
C LYS A 4 1.74 7.84 11.10
N GLY A 5 0.61 8.43 10.71
CA GLY A 5 -0.41 7.78 9.90
C GLY A 5 -0.32 8.13 8.43
N TYR A 6 -0.59 7.15 7.59
CA TYR A 6 -0.73 7.29 6.15
C TYR A 6 -2.04 6.67 5.70
N TRP A 7 -2.70 7.32 4.76
CA TRP A 7 -4.01 6.90 4.26
C TRP A 7 -3.98 6.90 2.74
N SER A 8 -4.73 5.97 2.16
CA SER A 8 -5.01 5.92 0.73
C SER A 8 -5.66 7.21 0.24
N SER A 9 -5.57 7.48 -1.05
CA SER A 9 -6.13 8.68 -1.65
C SER A 9 -7.66 8.73 -1.46
N SER A 10 -8.17 9.96 -1.33
CA SER A 10 -9.60 10.24 -1.40
C SER A 10 -10.05 10.10 -2.86
N CYS A 11 -10.88 9.12 -3.17
CA CYS A 11 -11.54 9.04 -4.47
C CYS A 11 -12.81 9.92 -4.43
N PRO A 12 -13.03 10.85 -5.39
CA PRO A 12 -14.23 11.70 -5.42
C PRO A 12 -15.53 10.89 -5.46
N ASN A 13 -15.50 9.74 -6.13
CA ASN A 13 -16.61 8.79 -6.21
C ASN A 13 -16.51 7.69 -5.14
N LYS A 14 -15.94 8.00 -3.96
CA LYS A 14 -15.66 7.02 -2.91
C LYS A 14 -16.93 6.22 -2.56
N LYS A 15 -16.89 4.91 -2.84
CA LYS A 15 -17.87 3.98 -2.27
C LYS A 15 -17.72 3.99 -0.74
N LYS A 16 -18.82 4.15 0.00
CA LYS A 16 -18.85 4.05 1.46
C LYS A 16 -18.29 2.67 1.85
N GLY A 17 -17.26 2.62 2.70
CA GLY A 17 -16.59 1.38 3.09
C GLY A 17 -15.27 1.08 2.37
N SER A 18 -14.67 2.04 1.66
CA SER A 18 -13.30 1.95 1.13
C SER A 18 -12.32 2.89 1.84
N GLY A 19 -11.02 2.60 1.71
CA GLY A 19 -9.95 3.34 2.35
C GLY A 19 -9.07 2.44 3.21
N VAL A 20 -7.78 2.43 2.91
CA VAL A 20 -6.77 1.74 3.72
C VAL A 20 -5.84 2.74 4.36
N GLY A 21 -5.35 2.42 5.56
CA GLY A 21 -4.38 3.23 6.26
C GLY A 21 -3.39 2.39 7.03
N VAL A 22 -2.23 2.99 7.31
CA VAL A 22 -1.19 2.38 8.12
C VAL A 22 -0.69 3.40 9.15
N LEU A 23 -0.52 2.93 10.39
CA LEU A 23 0.09 3.70 11.47
C LEU A 23 1.48 3.13 11.74
N ILE A 24 2.48 4.00 11.76
CA ILE A 24 3.89 3.60 11.86
C ILE A 24 4.51 4.27 13.04
N ALA A 25 5.17 3.49 13.89
CA ALA A 25 5.85 4.03 15.06
C ALA A 25 6.94 5.02 14.62
N LYS A 26 7.05 6.15 15.32
CA LYS A 26 7.99 7.23 14.94
C LYS A 26 9.46 6.79 14.86
N ASN A 27 9.86 5.80 15.66
CA ASN A 27 11.20 5.22 15.61
C ASN A 27 11.48 4.44 14.31
N ILE A 28 10.44 3.87 13.68
CA ILE A 28 10.52 3.21 12.37
C ILE A 28 10.35 4.22 11.24
N HIS A 29 9.63 5.31 11.48
CA HIS A 29 9.33 6.33 10.47
C HIS A 29 10.60 6.91 9.80
N LYS A 30 11.72 7.04 10.52
CA LYS A 30 13.00 7.48 9.92
C LYS A 30 13.57 6.54 8.85
N TYR A 31 13.14 5.29 8.81
CA TYR A 31 13.50 4.29 7.80
C TYR A 31 12.42 4.16 6.71
N THR A 32 11.34 4.94 6.81
CA THR A 32 10.31 5.00 5.78
C THR A 32 10.89 5.60 4.52
N GLY A 33 10.86 4.82 3.44
CA GLY A 33 11.14 5.28 2.10
C GLY A 33 9.88 5.83 1.43
N ASN A 34 9.72 5.51 0.14
CA ASN A 34 8.59 5.97 -0.64
C ASN A 34 7.27 5.32 -0.19
N ILE A 35 6.18 6.08 -0.26
CA ILE A 35 4.81 5.64 0.03
C ILE A 35 3.99 5.88 -1.22
N LYS A 36 3.51 4.81 -1.84
CA LYS A 36 2.69 4.90 -3.05
C LYS A 36 1.24 4.63 -2.70
N LYS A 37 0.37 5.54 -3.13
CA LYS A 37 -1.08 5.42 -3.02
C LYS A 37 -1.60 4.99 -4.37
N HIS A 38 -1.80 3.69 -4.56
CA HIS A 38 -2.24 3.15 -5.85
C HIS A 38 -3.71 3.47 -6.09
N ASN A 39 -4.56 3.26 -5.08
CA ASN A 39 -5.97 3.65 -5.07
C ASN A 39 -6.51 3.58 -3.63
N GLU A 40 -7.83 3.70 -3.45
CA GLU A 40 -8.50 3.64 -2.15
C GLU A 40 -8.45 2.26 -1.46
N TYR A 41 -8.04 1.20 -2.15
CA TYR A 41 -7.94 -0.18 -1.65
C TYR A 41 -6.50 -0.65 -1.44
N LEU A 42 -5.51 0.08 -1.95
CA LEU A 42 -4.12 -0.38 -2.01
C LEU A 42 -3.12 0.74 -1.69
N LEU A 43 -2.35 0.53 -0.62
CA LEU A 43 -1.21 1.35 -0.23
C LEU A 43 0.07 0.50 -0.27
N GLU A 44 1.12 1.01 -0.89
CA GLU A 44 2.45 0.42 -0.87
C GLU A 44 3.36 1.28 0.00
N PHE A 45 3.98 0.65 0.99
CA PHE A 45 4.84 1.29 1.97
C PHE A 45 6.21 0.62 1.99
N HIS A 46 7.29 1.41 1.87
CA HIS A 46 8.66 0.88 1.89
C HIS A 46 9.40 1.24 3.16
N ILE A 47 10.08 0.25 3.73
CA ILE A 47 11.13 0.46 4.74
C ILE A 47 12.47 0.17 4.08
N ILE A 48 13.37 1.14 4.15
CA ILE A 48 14.75 1.00 3.67
C ILE A 48 15.65 0.80 4.88
N LEU A 49 16.19 -0.41 4.98
CA LEU A 49 17.20 -0.80 5.95
C LEU A 49 18.57 -0.85 5.25
N LYS A 50 19.67 -0.88 6.01
CA LYS A 50 21.03 -0.72 5.47
C LYS A 50 21.37 -1.65 4.29
N HIS A 51 20.93 -2.92 4.35
CA HIS A 51 21.18 -3.92 3.31
C HIS A 51 19.91 -4.64 2.86
N SER A 52 18.74 -4.07 3.15
CA SER A 52 17.47 -4.73 2.85
C SER A 52 16.38 -3.69 2.65
N LYS A 53 15.43 -4.01 1.77
CA LYS A 53 14.25 -3.19 1.53
C LYS A 53 13.03 -4.04 1.78
N LEU A 54 12.22 -3.63 2.75
CA LEU A 54 10.94 -4.27 3.02
C LEU A 54 9.83 -3.51 2.30
N ALA A 55 9.06 -4.24 1.49
CA ALA A 55 7.84 -3.77 0.88
C ALA A 55 6.65 -4.26 1.69
N VAL A 56 5.75 -3.38 2.07
CA VAL A 56 4.49 -3.75 2.71
C VAL A 56 3.35 -3.24 1.84
N LEU A 57 2.48 -4.15 1.41
CA LEU A 57 1.23 -3.83 0.74
C LEU A 57 0.10 -3.88 1.76
N ILE A 58 -0.61 -2.78 1.95
CA ILE A 58 -1.82 -2.71 2.76
C ILE A 58 -2.99 -2.74 1.79
N VAL A 59 -3.79 -3.80 1.89
CA VAL A 59 -4.83 -4.15 0.91
C VAL A 59 -6.16 -4.32 1.63
N TYR A 60 -7.22 -3.78 1.05
CA TYR A 60 -8.59 -4.14 1.41
C TYR A 60 -9.29 -4.74 0.19
N LEU A 61 -9.71 -6.00 0.31
CA LEU A 61 -10.48 -6.69 -0.71
C LEU A 61 -11.97 -6.60 -0.36
N PRO A 62 -12.79 -5.83 -1.11
CA PRO A 62 -14.20 -5.68 -0.79
C PRO A 62 -14.96 -7.01 -1.00
N PRO A 63 -15.68 -7.53 0.01
CA PRO A 63 -16.21 -8.90 -0.02
C PRO A 63 -17.35 -9.10 -1.04
N ASN A 64 -18.05 -8.03 -1.41
CA ASN A 64 -19.24 -8.08 -2.28
C ASN A 64 -18.99 -7.47 -3.68
N ASP A 65 -17.73 -7.27 -4.07
CA ASP A 65 -17.36 -6.67 -5.36
C ASP A 65 -16.24 -7.47 -6.01
N GLU A 66 -16.58 -8.63 -6.58
CA GLU A 66 -15.62 -9.55 -7.22
C GLU A 66 -14.84 -8.89 -8.35
N LYS A 67 -15.47 -7.96 -9.08
CA LYS A 67 -14.79 -7.20 -10.15
C LYS A 67 -13.67 -6.35 -9.56
N GLN A 68 -13.96 -5.62 -8.47
CA GLN A 68 -12.95 -4.83 -7.79
C GLN A 68 -11.85 -5.70 -7.18
N VAL A 69 -12.18 -6.87 -6.63
CA VAL A 69 -11.18 -7.83 -6.12
C VAL A 69 -10.20 -8.25 -7.22
N LYS A 70 -10.71 -8.63 -8.40
CA LYS A 70 -9.85 -9.01 -9.53
C LYS A 70 -8.93 -7.87 -9.99
N LEU A 71 -9.45 -6.64 -10.05
CA LEU A 71 -8.64 -5.46 -10.40
C LEU A 71 -7.52 -5.21 -9.39
N ILE A 72 -7.80 -5.35 -8.08
CA ILE A 72 -6.79 -5.19 -7.04
C ILE A 72 -5.73 -6.30 -7.12
N GLN A 73 -6.15 -7.55 -7.39
CA GLN A 73 -5.21 -8.66 -7.57
C GLN A 73 -4.26 -8.43 -8.75
N GLN A 74 -4.77 -8.01 -9.90
CA GLN A 74 -3.96 -7.66 -11.08
C GLN A 74 -2.94 -6.57 -10.76
N GLN A 75 -3.33 -5.53 -10.01
CA GLN A 75 -2.39 -4.49 -9.58
C GLN A 75 -1.30 -5.01 -8.64
N ILE A 76 -1.64 -5.95 -7.74
CA ILE A 76 -0.65 -6.58 -6.86
C ILE A 76 0.36 -7.41 -7.68
N GLU A 77 -0.12 -8.15 -8.68
CA GLU A 77 0.72 -8.90 -9.61
C GLU A 77 1.66 -7.98 -10.39
N GLU A 78 1.15 -6.87 -10.95
CA GLU A 78 1.96 -5.87 -11.64
C GLU A 78 3.03 -5.27 -10.72
N ILE A 79 2.69 -4.95 -9.47
CA ILE A 79 3.65 -4.44 -8.48
C ILE A 79 4.72 -5.49 -8.19
N TYR A 80 4.34 -6.77 -8.05
CA TYR A 80 5.28 -7.85 -7.80
C TYR A 80 6.25 -8.06 -8.97
N LEU A 81 5.73 -8.15 -10.20
CA LEU A 81 6.54 -8.34 -11.41
C LEU A 81 7.50 -7.17 -11.64
N ASN A 82 7.01 -5.94 -11.51
CA ASN A 82 7.85 -4.76 -11.64
C ASN A 82 8.97 -4.72 -10.58
N ARG A 83 8.74 -5.27 -9.39
CA ARG A 83 9.80 -5.37 -8.38
C ARG A 83 10.84 -6.42 -8.77
N ALA A 84 10.41 -7.61 -9.20
CA ALA A 84 11.32 -8.68 -9.60
C ALA A 84 12.32 -8.21 -10.67
N VAL A 85 11.83 -7.52 -11.71
CA VAL A 85 12.65 -6.95 -12.79
C VAL A 85 13.66 -5.92 -12.29
N ASN A 86 13.33 -5.13 -11.26
CA ASN A 86 14.24 -4.10 -10.72
C ASN A 86 15.28 -4.65 -9.72
N TYR A 87 15.25 -5.96 -9.41
CA TYR A 87 16.25 -6.63 -8.56
C TYR A 87 17.14 -7.60 -9.34
N GLU A 88 16.88 -7.82 -10.62
CA GLU A 88 17.80 -8.44 -11.60
C GLU A 88 18.70 -7.38 -12.23
#